data_AF-A0A7M5XB73-F1
#
_entry.id   AF-A0A7M5XB73-F1
#
_cell.length_a   1.000
_cell.length_b   1.000
_cell.length_c   1.000
_cell.angle_alpha   90.00
_cell.angle_beta   90.00
_cell.angle_gamma   90.00
#
_symmetry.space_group_name_H-M   'P 1'
#
loop_
_entity.id
_entity.type
_entity.pdbx_description
1 polymer ?
#
loop_
_entity_poly.entity_id
_entity_poly.type
_entity_poly.pdbx_seq_one_letter_code
_entity_poly.pdbx_strand_id
1 'polypeptide(L)'
;MDGGKNLAMKGEEILEREKKKAQKHVFTERNFQANGPYRVTGQFTKILFFEVMKEEEVKFIVCDEEADLMTAAVANQLGGYVVSNDADFFLYEVGEGIINFNSFYYGNYKAYKYEKLARCLNMRADLFPLLALILGNDYSEANFLKKIQEKLNLNRSGTYDGLRLNMEKIVQYMKSKESLSCEKILQDLCGGDADMFQKLRKELSEFTVSTLQESAKKNLDGNQHKSIKDIFNIDNIRADQLVDHLVKSGFLLGNVSDLITRRISYVTVHGEDVAEKPAALYSIELRKCLYSLLLGKGKEVTEYSRKSGKFSREKITLLTDQPRLMELVSKNEDERRSWLFCVLGVQEDEIKKLDGKTNSLILMALKFYSKEFTNLHKNDENIDSFLPRVIRAFLCMHIYMTNEKTAPASPQLELHLVHTFNCFQTILFYISILNTLVGRPFGVPETGNLLSIGIFHFFFKKEKGKLTVKGSSSLFFCFKVQKASKKKKSD
;
A
#
# COMPACT_ATOMS: atom_id res chain seq x y z
N MET A 1 3.54 11.12 -3.40
CA MET A 1 3.02 9.78 -3.02
C MET A 1 2.02 9.97 -1.89
N ASP A 2 0.89 9.27 -1.96
CA ASP A 2 -0.10 9.30 -0.88
C ASP A 2 0.49 8.75 0.43
N GLY A 3 0.04 9.34 1.53
CA GLY A 3 0.39 8.96 2.89
C GLY A 3 -0.58 7.98 3.52
N GLY A 4 -1.04 8.34 4.72
CA GLY A 4 -2.17 7.72 5.38
C GLY A 4 -3.47 7.97 4.61
N LYS A 5 -4.54 7.29 4.97
CA LYS A 5 -5.87 7.54 4.38
C LYS A 5 -6.44 8.84 4.98
N ASN A 6 -7.61 9.37 4.59
CA ASN A 6 -8.33 10.44 5.32
C ASN A 6 -9.69 9.94 5.83
N LEU A 7 -9.77 9.50 7.09
CA LEU A 7 -10.98 8.92 7.66
C LEU A 7 -11.93 9.95 8.29
N ALA A 8 -11.47 11.18 8.54
CA ALA A 8 -12.29 12.21 9.14
C ALA A 8 -13.39 12.70 8.18
N MET A 9 -13.14 12.64 6.85
CA MET A 9 -14.13 13.00 5.83
C MET A 9 -14.59 11.81 4.98
N LYS A 10 -13.74 10.79 4.73
CA LYS A 10 -14.02 9.69 3.77
C LYS A 10 -14.18 8.29 4.39
N GLY A 11 -14.49 8.19 5.69
CA GLY A 11 -14.45 6.91 6.42
C GLY A 11 -15.22 5.75 5.76
N GLU A 12 -16.46 5.99 5.31
CA GLU A 12 -17.30 4.97 4.66
C GLU A 12 -16.89 4.70 3.21
N GLU A 13 -16.51 5.72 2.45
CA GLU A 13 -16.09 5.57 1.06
C GLU A 13 -14.75 4.86 0.94
N ILE A 14 -13.79 5.19 1.80
CA ILE A 14 -12.52 4.47 1.91
C ILE A 14 -12.80 3.02 2.24
N LEU A 15 -13.70 2.74 3.19
CA LEU A 15 -14.08 1.38 3.51
C LEU A 15 -14.66 0.65 2.28
N GLU A 16 -15.54 1.28 1.53
CA GLU A 16 -16.17 0.68 0.36
C GLU A 16 -15.17 0.49 -0.79
N ARG A 17 -14.25 1.43 -0.99
CA ARG A 17 -13.12 1.30 -1.93
C ARG A 17 -12.21 0.14 -1.55
N GLU A 18 -11.85 0.02 -0.28
CA GLU A 18 -10.99 -1.06 0.20
C GLU A 18 -11.69 -2.42 0.15
N LYS A 19 -12.99 -2.48 0.43
CA LYS A 19 -13.81 -3.69 0.19
C LYS A 19 -13.79 -4.09 -1.28
N LYS A 20 -14.04 -3.15 -2.20
CA LYS A 20 -14.03 -3.40 -3.66
C LYS A 20 -12.65 -3.83 -4.13
N LYS A 21 -11.57 -3.21 -3.63
CA LYS A 21 -10.19 -3.62 -3.92
C LYS A 21 -9.92 -5.03 -3.40
N ALA A 22 -10.29 -5.34 -2.15
CA ALA A 22 -10.13 -6.65 -1.58
C ALA A 22 -10.90 -7.72 -2.39
N GLN A 23 -12.15 -7.44 -2.77
CA GLN A 23 -12.95 -8.34 -3.61
C GLN A 23 -12.30 -8.63 -4.97
N LYS A 24 -11.65 -7.64 -5.60
CA LYS A 24 -10.89 -7.84 -6.85
C LYS A 24 -9.66 -8.74 -6.69
N HIS A 25 -9.17 -8.91 -5.47
CA HIS A 25 -8.00 -9.71 -5.14
C HIS A 25 -8.35 -11.03 -4.41
N VAL A 26 -9.64 -11.35 -4.27
CA VAL A 26 -10.13 -12.64 -3.80
C VAL A 26 -10.65 -13.41 -5.00
N PHE A 27 -10.11 -14.59 -5.22
CA PHE A 27 -10.37 -15.38 -6.40
C PHE A 27 -11.06 -16.69 -6.04
N THR A 28 -12.03 -17.07 -6.86
CA THR A 28 -12.39 -18.47 -7.07
C THR A 28 -11.57 -19.01 -8.23
N GLU A 29 -11.44 -20.33 -8.35
CA GLU A 29 -10.79 -20.95 -9.51
C GLU A 29 -11.32 -20.41 -10.85
N ARG A 30 -12.65 -20.35 -10.99
CA ARG A 30 -13.34 -19.85 -12.19
C ARG A 30 -12.98 -18.40 -12.50
N ASN A 31 -12.95 -17.53 -11.49
CA ASN A 31 -12.64 -16.12 -11.69
C ASN A 31 -11.15 -15.88 -11.95
N PHE A 32 -10.28 -16.73 -11.40
CA PHE A 32 -8.83 -16.70 -11.67
C PHE A 32 -8.54 -17.08 -13.13
N GLN A 33 -9.19 -18.14 -13.64
CA GLN A 33 -9.11 -18.54 -15.05
C GLN A 33 -9.55 -17.42 -16.01
N ALA A 34 -10.68 -16.77 -15.71
CA ALA A 34 -11.26 -15.75 -16.59
C ALA A 34 -10.49 -14.41 -16.60
N ASN A 35 -9.87 -14.02 -15.48
CA ASN A 35 -9.27 -12.69 -15.32
C ASN A 35 -7.74 -12.68 -15.29
N GLY A 36 -7.10 -13.85 -15.21
CA GLY A 36 -5.65 -14.04 -15.20
C GLY A 36 -4.91 -13.46 -13.98
N PRO A 37 -3.61 -13.80 -13.79
CA PRO A 37 -2.78 -13.33 -12.67
C PRO A 37 -2.39 -11.84 -12.78
N TYR A 38 -2.62 -11.19 -13.92
CA TYR A 38 -2.10 -9.85 -14.29
C TYR A 38 -2.69 -8.67 -13.50
N ARG A 39 -3.55 -8.91 -12.50
CA ARG A 39 -4.14 -7.86 -11.65
C ARG A 39 -3.69 -7.88 -10.19
N VAL A 40 -2.76 -8.78 -9.82
CA VAL A 40 -2.27 -8.87 -8.44
C VAL A 40 -1.05 -7.97 -8.26
N THR A 41 -1.26 -6.76 -7.75
CA THR A 41 -0.16 -5.91 -7.28
C THR A 41 0.47 -6.58 -6.05
N GLY A 42 1.79 -6.78 -5.99
CA GLY A 42 2.44 -7.44 -4.85
C GLY A 42 2.51 -6.56 -3.60
N GLN A 43 2.53 -7.18 -2.41
CA GLN A 43 2.56 -6.49 -1.09
C GLN A 43 3.73 -5.49 -0.95
N PHE A 44 4.86 -5.76 -1.62
CA PHE A 44 6.08 -4.96 -1.56
C PHE A 44 6.21 -3.88 -2.63
N THR A 45 5.26 -3.77 -3.57
CA THR A 45 5.39 -2.90 -4.76
C THR A 45 5.67 -1.44 -4.39
N LYS A 46 4.99 -0.91 -3.37
CA LYS A 46 5.21 0.47 -2.92
C LYS A 46 6.58 0.68 -2.27
N ILE A 47 7.08 -0.31 -1.51
CA ILE A 47 8.40 -0.25 -0.89
C ILE A 47 9.48 -0.32 -1.97
N LEU A 48 9.36 -1.26 -2.91
CA LEU A 48 10.27 -1.35 -4.06
C LEU A 48 10.30 -0.03 -4.84
N PHE A 49 9.15 0.58 -5.07
CA PHE A 49 9.09 1.87 -5.76
C PHE A 49 9.92 2.94 -5.04
N PHE A 50 9.84 3.03 -3.71
CA PHE A 50 10.69 3.96 -2.94
C PHE A 50 12.17 3.59 -2.99
N GLU A 51 12.53 2.31 -3.02
CA GLU A 51 13.92 1.86 -3.16
C GLU A 51 14.51 2.28 -4.51
N VAL A 52 13.81 1.98 -5.61
CA VAL A 52 14.23 2.38 -6.96
C VAL A 52 14.34 3.89 -7.06
N MET A 53 13.38 4.65 -6.51
CA MET A 53 13.45 6.12 -6.53
C MET A 53 14.68 6.66 -5.78
N LYS A 54 15.12 6.00 -4.70
CA LYS A 54 16.35 6.39 -3.99
C LYS A 54 17.62 6.01 -4.76
N GLU A 55 17.63 4.82 -5.35
CA GLU A 55 18.76 4.31 -6.15
C GLU A 55 19.00 5.19 -7.38
N GLU A 56 17.92 5.64 -8.02
CA GLU A 56 17.95 6.54 -9.18
C GLU A 56 18.05 8.03 -8.78
N GLU A 57 18.27 8.33 -7.49
CA GLU A 57 18.37 9.68 -6.93
C GLU A 57 17.17 10.60 -7.25
N VAL A 58 16.00 10.00 -7.50
CA VAL A 58 14.76 10.72 -7.78
C VAL A 58 14.13 11.20 -6.48
N LYS A 59 13.99 12.53 -6.36
CA LYS A 59 13.32 13.15 -5.22
C LYS A 59 11.83 12.77 -5.21
N PHE A 60 11.29 12.47 -4.03
CA PHE A 60 9.87 12.18 -3.85
C PHE A 60 9.38 12.80 -2.54
N ILE A 61 8.10 13.17 -2.50
CA ILE A 61 7.42 13.63 -1.28
C ILE A 61 6.37 12.58 -0.93
N VAL A 62 6.33 12.19 0.34
CA VAL A 62 5.22 11.40 0.90
C VAL A 62 4.33 12.37 1.68
N CYS A 63 3.09 12.50 1.24
CA CYS A 63 2.12 13.40 1.87
C CYS A 63 1.58 12.76 3.16
N ASP A 64 0.90 13.52 4.01
CA ASP A 64 0.23 12.94 5.18
C ASP A 64 -1.05 12.17 4.75
N GLU A 65 -1.70 12.63 3.67
CA GLU A 65 -2.93 12.06 3.10
C GLU A 65 -2.86 11.94 1.57
N GLU A 66 -3.83 12.46 0.82
CA GLU A 66 -3.85 12.44 -0.66
C GLU A 66 -2.78 13.37 -1.25
N ALA A 67 -2.11 12.91 -2.30
CA ALA A 67 -0.98 13.62 -2.88
C ALA A 67 -1.38 14.65 -3.94
N ASP A 68 -2.61 14.67 -4.45
CA ASP A 68 -2.92 15.38 -5.70
C ASP A 68 -2.78 16.90 -5.58
N LEU A 69 -3.42 17.50 -4.57
CA LEU A 69 -3.29 18.93 -4.28
C LEU A 69 -1.86 19.33 -3.94
N MET A 70 -1.14 18.49 -3.18
CA MET A 70 0.26 18.75 -2.86
C MET A 70 1.15 18.68 -4.10
N THR A 71 0.85 17.76 -5.02
CA THR A 71 1.54 17.62 -6.30
C THR A 71 1.35 18.86 -7.17
N ALA A 72 0.13 19.40 -7.25
CA ALA A 72 -0.14 20.66 -7.94
C ALA A 72 0.61 21.84 -7.30
N ALA A 73 0.62 21.95 -5.98
CA ALA A 73 1.33 23.01 -5.27
C ALA A 73 2.86 22.93 -5.47
N VAL A 74 3.43 21.73 -5.41
CA VAL A 74 4.87 21.49 -5.67
C VAL A 74 5.22 21.81 -7.12
N ALA A 75 4.39 21.43 -8.08
CA ALA A 75 4.59 21.77 -9.49
C ALA A 75 4.66 23.29 -9.68
N ASN A 76 3.77 24.06 -9.04
CA ASN A 76 3.81 25.52 -9.09
C ASN A 76 5.08 26.11 -8.45
N GLN A 77 5.52 25.59 -7.30
CA GLN A 77 6.78 26.02 -6.67
C GLN A 77 8.00 25.79 -7.58
N LEU A 78 7.99 24.71 -8.36
CA LEU A 78 9.07 24.36 -9.27
C LEU A 78 8.93 24.99 -10.67
N GLY A 79 7.81 25.65 -10.97
CA GLY A 79 7.49 26.08 -12.34
C GLY A 79 7.40 24.90 -13.31
N GLY A 80 6.86 23.77 -12.85
CA GLY A 80 6.81 22.49 -13.57
C GLY A 80 5.40 22.02 -13.94
N TYR A 81 5.35 21.00 -14.79
CA TYR A 81 4.10 20.33 -15.19
C TYR A 81 3.71 19.24 -14.17
N VAL A 82 2.41 18.98 -14.06
CA VAL A 82 1.93 17.73 -13.45
C VAL A 82 1.75 16.69 -14.54
N VAL A 83 2.27 15.48 -14.35
CA VAL A 83 2.00 14.34 -15.23
C VAL A 83 1.06 13.37 -14.53
N SER A 84 -0.19 13.29 -14.97
CA SER A 84 -1.20 12.41 -14.37
C SER A 84 -2.31 12.07 -15.35
N ASN A 85 -2.94 10.90 -15.16
CA ASN A 85 -4.19 10.53 -15.84
C ASN A 85 -5.43 10.91 -15.01
N ASP A 86 -5.23 11.41 -13.79
CA ASP A 86 -6.33 11.79 -12.92
C ASP A 86 -7.00 13.08 -13.41
N ALA A 87 -8.33 13.05 -13.48
CA ALA A 87 -9.11 14.16 -13.99
C ALA A 87 -9.21 15.31 -12.96
N ASP A 88 -8.98 15.03 -11.68
CA ASP A 88 -9.03 16.04 -10.62
C ASP A 88 -8.02 17.16 -10.85
N PHE A 89 -6.88 16.84 -11.47
CA PHE A 89 -5.88 17.85 -11.81
C PHE A 89 -6.40 18.93 -12.76
N PHE A 90 -7.35 18.64 -13.66
CA PHE A 90 -7.92 19.67 -14.55
C PHE A 90 -8.64 20.78 -13.80
N LEU A 91 -8.98 20.55 -12.53
CA LEU A 91 -9.65 21.49 -11.65
C LEU A 91 -8.67 22.23 -10.74
N TYR A 92 -7.43 21.76 -10.64
CA TYR A 92 -6.38 22.41 -9.85
C TYR A 92 -5.64 23.47 -10.67
N GLU A 93 -5.30 24.56 -9.99
CA GLU A 93 -4.48 25.63 -10.55
C GLU A 93 -3.03 25.14 -10.68
N VAL A 94 -2.69 24.54 -11.83
CA VAL A 94 -1.32 24.13 -12.20
C VAL A 94 -0.81 25.06 -13.29
N GLY A 95 0.20 25.88 -12.98
CA GLY A 95 0.65 26.99 -13.83
C GLY A 95 1.17 26.55 -15.20
N GLU A 96 2.12 25.62 -15.26
CA GLU A 96 2.61 25.10 -16.55
C GLU A 96 1.58 24.20 -17.25
N GLY A 97 0.67 23.62 -16.46
CA GLY A 97 -0.41 22.76 -16.91
C GLY A 97 -0.17 21.28 -16.64
N ILE A 98 -1.09 20.47 -17.15
CA ILE A 98 -1.18 19.04 -16.86
C ILE A 98 -0.94 18.25 -18.13
N ILE A 99 -0.11 17.24 -18.04
CA ILE A 99 0.18 16.31 -19.12
C ILE A 99 -0.49 14.98 -18.79
N ASN A 100 -1.34 14.50 -19.69
CA ASN A 100 -1.89 13.16 -19.55
C ASN A 100 -0.75 12.13 -19.66
N PHE A 101 -0.62 11.24 -18.67
CA PHE A 101 0.48 10.27 -18.62
C PHE A 101 0.54 9.40 -19.89
N ASN A 102 -0.61 9.01 -20.46
CA ASN A 102 -0.65 8.22 -21.69
C ASN A 102 -0.19 9.00 -22.94
N SER A 103 -0.12 10.33 -22.85
CA SER A 103 0.38 11.21 -23.91
C SER A 103 1.81 11.70 -23.65
N PHE A 104 2.43 11.28 -22.55
CA PHE A 104 3.77 11.70 -22.19
C PHE A 104 4.80 10.85 -22.93
N TYR A 105 5.32 11.39 -24.03
CA TYR A 105 6.48 10.86 -24.72
C TYR A 105 7.59 11.90 -24.66
N TYR A 106 8.83 11.45 -24.44
CA TYR A 106 9.97 12.36 -24.40
C TYR A 106 10.06 13.17 -25.70
N GLY A 107 9.95 14.50 -25.60
CA GLY A 107 9.94 15.42 -26.74
C GLY A 107 8.58 15.64 -27.44
N ASN A 108 7.52 14.93 -27.05
CA ASN A 108 6.17 15.13 -27.59
C ASN A 108 5.10 14.87 -26.53
N TYR A 109 4.43 15.94 -26.08
CA TYR A 109 3.39 15.87 -25.07
C TYR A 109 2.28 16.88 -25.33
N LYS A 110 1.09 16.60 -24.79
CA LYS A 110 -0.04 17.54 -24.77
C LYS A 110 -0.24 18.04 -23.34
N ALA A 111 0.03 19.32 -23.14
CA ALA A 111 -0.23 20.00 -21.88
C ALA A 111 -1.54 20.78 -21.92
N TYR A 112 -2.37 20.59 -20.91
CA TYR A 112 -3.60 21.31 -20.68
C TYR A 112 -3.33 22.44 -19.69
N LYS A 113 -3.48 23.69 -20.16
CA LYS A 113 -3.27 24.88 -19.32
C LYS A 113 -4.56 25.35 -18.69
N TYR A 114 -4.50 25.64 -17.40
CA TYR A 114 -5.62 26.07 -16.58
C TYR A 114 -6.32 27.32 -17.16
N GLU A 115 -5.56 28.33 -17.59
CA GLU A 115 -6.11 29.57 -18.15
C GLU A 115 -6.68 29.38 -19.55
N LYS A 116 -6.21 28.37 -20.30
CA LYS A 116 -6.81 28.02 -21.60
C LYS A 116 -8.17 27.36 -21.39
N LEU A 117 -8.29 26.49 -20.39
CA LEU A 117 -9.57 25.85 -20.04
C LEU A 117 -10.59 26.89 -19.55
N ALA A 118 -10.18 27.83 -18.70
CA ALA A 118 -11.02 28.94 -18.27
C ALA A 118 -11.54 29.79 -19.45
N ARG A 119 -10.68 30.09 -20.43
CA ARG A 119 -11.06 30.78 -21.66
C ARG A 119 -12.04 29.99 -22.51
N CYS A 120 -11.85 28.68 -22.66
CA CYS A 120 -12.78 27.80 -23.38
C CYS A 120 -14.17 27.80 -22.75
N LEU A 121 -14.26 27.85 -21.42
CA LEU A 121 -15.53 27.95 -20.69
C LEU A 121 -16.07 29.39 -20.62
N ASN A 122 -15.28 30.38 -21.04
CA ASN A 122 -15.56 31.80 -20.88
C ASN A 122 -16.01 32.12 -19.44
N MET A 123 -15.20 31.66 -18.48
CA MET A 123 -15.43 31.76 -17.03
C MET A 123 -14.13 32.20 -16.35
N ARG A 124 -14.24 32.90 -15.21
CA ARG A 124 -13.05 33.27 -14.43
C ARG A 124 -12.38 32.03 -13.84
N ALA A 125 -11.04 32.01 -13.86
CA ALA A 125 -10.27 30.86 -13.44
C ALA A 125 -10.39 30.57 -11.92
N ASP A 126 -10.64 31.59 -11.10
CA ASP A 126 -10.84 31.44 -9.66
C ASP A 126 -12.15 30.70 -9.28
N LEU A 127 -13.06 30.48 -10.23
CA LEU A 127 -14.32 29.75 -10.02
C LEU A 127 -14.18 28.23 -10.18
N PHE A 128 -13.05 27.72 -10.64
CA PHE A 128 -12.83 26.28 -10.86
C PHE A 128 -12.88 25.44 -9.58
N PRO A 129 -12.33 25.87 -8.43
CA PRO A 129 -12.53 25.14 -7.17
C PRO A 129 -14.02 25.01 -6.79
N LEU A 130 -14.82 26.06 -7.04
CA LEU A 130 -16.27 25.99 -6.84
C LEU A 130 -16.94 25.07 -7.88
N LEU A 131 -16.46 25.06 -9.13
CA LEU A 131 -16.95 24.16 -10.16
C LEU A 131 -16.68 22.69 -9.78
N ALA A 132 -15.49 22.39 -9.27
CA ALA A 132 -15.12 21.09 -8.75
C ALA A 132 -16.06 20.63 -7.64
N LEU A 133 -16.32 21.52 -6.68
CA LEU A 133 -17.21 21.25 -5.56
C LEU A 133 -18.65 20.94 -6.00
N ILE A 134 -19.15 21.61 -7.05
CA ILE A 134 -20.52 21.43 -7.56
C ILE A 134 -20.66 20.21 -8.47
N LEU A 135 -19.64 19.91 -9.27
CA LEU A 135 -19.68 18.76 -10.19
C LEU A 135 -19.70 17.41 -9.46
N GLY A 136 -19.52 17.41 -8.15
CA GLY A 136 -19.43 16.21 -7.36
C GLY A 136 -18.00 15.70 -7.39
N ASN A 137 -17.24 16.05 -6.36
CA ASN A 137 -16.07 15.26 -6.01
C ASN A 137 -16.51 14.16 -5.01
N ASP A 138 -15.59 13.29 -4.60
CA ASP A 138 -15.82 12.28 -3.56
C ASP A 138 -16.25 12.85 -2.19
N TYR A 139 -16.41 14.17 -2.05
CA TYR A 139 -16.64 14.86 -0.78
C TYR A 139 -17.98 15.61 -0.73
N SER A 140 -18.65 15.82 -1.87
CA SER A 140 -19.85 16.65 -1.95
C SER A 140 -21.03 16.04 -1.19
N GLU A 141 -21.57 16.77 -0.21
CA GLU A 141 -22.76 16.33 0.55
C GLU A 141 -23.95 16.06 -0.39
N ALA A 142 -24.56 14.86 -0.30
CA ALA A 142 -25.69 14.46 -1.14
C ALA A 142 -26.87 15.45 -1.07
N ASN A 143 -27.07 16.08 0.09
CA ASN A 143 -28.09 17.11 0.30
C ASN A 143 -27.76 18.42 -0.44
N PHE A 144 -26.49 18.82 -0.49
CA PHE A 144 -26.05 19.98 -1.25
C PHE A 144 -26.20 19.74 -2.75
N LEU A 145 -25.74 18.59 -3.25
CA LEU A 145 -25.90 18.23 -4.67
C LEU A 145 -27.38 18.18 -5.06
N LYS A 146 -28.26 17.65 -4.21
CA LYS A 146 -29.70 17.64 -4.46
C LYS A 146 -30.28 19.06 -4.52
N LYS A 147 -29.92 19.94 -3.59
CA LYS A 147 -30.33 21.36 -3.62
C LYS A 147 -29.88 22.05 -4.91
N ILE A 148 -28.65 21.80 -5.36
CA ILE A 148 -28.16 22.34 -6.65
C ILE A 148 -28.93 21.78 -7.82
N GLN A 149 -29.17 20.46 -7.84
CA GLN A 149 -29.93 19.81 -8.91
C GLN A 149 -31.34 20.41 -9.04
N GLU A 150 -32.00 20.68 -7.92
CA GLU A 150 -33.30 21.34 -7.87
C GLU A 150 -33.20 22.81 -8.30
N LYS A 151 -32.25 23.57 -7.74
CA LYS A 151 -32.08 25.01 -8.03
C LYS A 151 -31.73 25.30 -9.49
N LEU A 152 -30.86 24.48 -10.09
CA LEU A 152 -30.38 24.66 -11.46
C LEU A 152 -31.13 23.80 -12.49
N ASN A 153 -32.15 23.05 -12.06
CA ASN A 153 -32.89 22.11 -12.90
C ASN A 153 -31.95 21.17 -13.69
N LEU A 154 -31.02 20.53 -12.99
CA LEU A 154 -30.04 19.61 -13.60
C LEU A 154 -30.72 18.31 -14.02
N ASN A 155 -30.24 17.74 -15.13
CA ASN A 155 -30.67 16.43 -15.62
C ASN A 155 -30.29 15.35 -14.61
N ARG A 156 -31.22 14.40 -14.40
CA ARG A 156 -31.01 13.24 -13.53
C ARG A 156 -30.39 12.04 -14.27
N SER A 157 -30.32 12.09 -15.59
CA SER A 157 -29.72 11.02 -16.41
C SER A 157 -28.20 11.11 -16.41
N GLY A 158 -27.51 10.02 -16.05
CA GLY A 158 -26.05 9.90 -16.12
C GLY A 158 -25.49 9.68 -17.53
N THR A 159 -26.21 10.07 -18.58
CA THR A 159 -25.70 10.00 -19.96
C THR A 159 -24.65 11.08 -20.19
N TYR A 160 -23.73 10.85 -21.12
CA TYR A 160 -22.69 11.84 -21.47
C TYR A 160 -23.31 13.20 -21.84
N ASP A 161 -24.34 13.22 -22.68
CA ASP A 161 -25.04 14.45 -23.07
C ASP A 161 -25.75 15.12 -21.88
N GLY A 162 -26.33 14.33 -20.97
CA GLY A 162 -26.93 14.82 -19.74
C GLY A 162 -25.92 15.51 -18.83
N LEU A 163 -24.74 14.89 -18.65
CA LEU A 163 -23.62 15.46 -17.87
C LEU A 163 -23.06 16.73 -18.52
N ARG A 164 -22.89 16.73 -19.85
CA ARG A 164 -22.46 17.91 -20.60
C ARG A 164 -23.44 19.08 -20.41
N LEU A 165 -24.74 18.83 -20.58
CA LEU A 165 -25.78 19.85 -20.38
C LEU A 165 -25.80 20.37 -18.94
N ASN A 166 -25.56 19.49 -17.95
CA ASN A 166 -25.44 19.90 -16.56
C ASN A 166 -24.23 20.83 -16.35
N MET A 167 -23.08 20.48 -16.91
CA MET A 167 -21.87 21.32 -16.85
C MET A 167 -22.13 22.69 -17.50
N GLU A 168 -22.77 22.74 -18.67
CA GLU A 168 -23.12 23.99 -19.34
C GLU A 168 -24.05 24.87 -18.48
N LYS A 169 -25.06 24.27 -17.83
CA LYS A 169 -25.96 24.99 -16.89
C LYS A 169 -25.21 25.54 -15.68
N ILE A 170 -24.34 24.75 -15.07
CA ILE A 170 -23.56 25.16 -13.90
C ILE A 170 -22.64 26.34 -14.28
N VAL A 171 -21.92 26.23 -15.40
CA VAL A 171 -21.04 27.29 -15.90
C VAL A 171 -21.83 28.56 -16.22
N GLN A 172 -22.99 28.46 -16.88
CA GLN A 172 -23.83 29.63 -17.15
C GLN A 172 -24.31 30.32 -15.87
N TYR A 173 -24.73 29.54 -14.87
CA TYR A 173 -25.11 30.09 -13.57
C TYR A 173 -23.95 30.85 -12.92
N MET A 174 -22.75 30.27 -12.87
CA MET A 174 -21.57 30.94 -12.32
C MET A 174 -21.22 32.23 -13.06
N LYS A 175 -21.30 32.22 -14.40
CA LYS A 175 -21.08 33.41 -15.23
C LYS A 175 -22.08 34.52 -14.95
N SER A 176 -23.35 34.19 -14.71
CA SER A 176 -24.36 35.18 -14.32
C SER A 176 -24.04 35.89 -12.99
N LYS A 177 -23.09 35.35 -12.22
CA LYS A 177 -22.63 35.85 -10.92
C LYS A 177 -21.15 36.21 -10.93
N GLU A 178 -20.56 36.48 -12.10
CA GLU A 178 -19.11 36.68 -12.24
C GLU A 178 -18.54 37.81 -11.38
N SER A 179 -19.35 38.82 -11.03
CA SER A 179 -18.93 39.93 -10.16
C SER A 179 -18.83 39.56 -8.66
N LEU A 180 -19.30 38.38 -8.27
CA LEU A 180 -19.28 37.90 -6.88
C LEU A 180 -18.04 37.04 -6.60
N SER A 181 -17.59 37.02 -5.35
CA SER A 181 -16.56 36.06 -4.92
C SER A 181 -17.11 34.63 -4.86
N CYS A 182 -16.23 33.62 -4.90
CA CYS A 182 -16.61 32.21 -4.78
C CYS A 182 -17.46 31.94 -3.52
N GLU A 183 -17.11 32.57 -2.40
CA GLU A 183 -17.85 32.45 -1.14
C GLU A 183 -19.28 33.00 -1.25
N LYS A 184 -19.47 34.15 -1.92
CA LYS A 184 -20.81 34.73 -2.11
C LYS A 184 -21.67 33.88 -3.04
N ILE A 185 -21.09 33.27 -4.07
CA ILE A 185 -21.80 32.34 -4.96
C ILE A 185 -22.17 31.07 -4.19
N LEU A 186 -21.24 30.54 -3.38
CA LEU A 186 -21.50 29.38 -2.52
C LEU A 186 -22.63 29.66 -1.51
N GLN A 187 -22.63 30.85 -0.89
CA GLN A 187 -23.69 31.26 0.03
C GLN A 187 -25.07 31.31 -0.65
N ASP A 188 -25.13 31.81 -1.89
CA ASP A 188 -26.37 31.81 -2.69
C ASP A 188 -26.84 30.38 -2.98
N LEU A 189 -25.92 29.48 -3.35
CA LEU A 189 -26.21 28.06 -3.60
C LEU A 189 -26.73 27.33 -2.35
N CYS A 190 -26.21 27.67 -1.16
CA CYS A 190 -26.69 27.11 0.10
C CYS A 190 -28.10 27.59 0.51
N GLY A 191 -28.62 28.66 -0.11
CA GLY A 191 -29.96 29.16 0.17
C GLY A 191 -30.14 29.67 1.60
N GLY A 192 -29.08 30.20 2.22
CA GLY A 192 -29.09 30.69 3.61
C GLY A 192 -28.82 29.64 4.69
N ASP A 193 -28.55 28.39 4.32
CA ASP A 193 -28.14 27.32 5.25
C ASP A 193 -26.71 27.56 5.76
N ALA A 194 -26.60 28.14 6.96
CA ALA A 194 -25.32 28.57 7.53
C ALA A 194 -24.40 27.39 7.88
N ASP A 195 -24.93 26.26 8.35
CA ASP A 195 -24.13 25.08 8.70
C ASP A 195 -23.52 24.45 7.45
N MET A 196 -24.34 24.24 6.42
CA MET A 196 -23.90 23.75 5.11
C MET A 196 -22.87 24.69 4.48
N PHE A 197 -23.11 26.00 4.55
CA PHE A 197 -22.15 26.99 4.04
C PHE A 197 -20.79 26.90 4.73
N GLN A 198 -20.74 26.80 6.06
CA GLN A 198 -19.46 26.71 6.78
C GLN A 198 -18.71 25.41 6.44
N LYS A 199 -19.41 24.28 6.31
CA LYS A 199 -18.81 23.01 5.89
C LYS A 199 -18.21 23.09 4.49
N LEU A 200 -19.01 23.51 3.51
CA LEU A 200 -18.59 23.61 2.12
C LEU A 200 -17.52 24.70 1.90
N ARG A 201 -17.52 25.76 2.71
CA ARG A 201 -16.44 26.77 2.68
C ARG A 201 -15.11 26.16 3.10
N LYS A 202 -15.12 25.28 4.11
CA LYS A 202 -13.93 24.55 4.53
C LYS A 202 -13.45 23.63 3.40
N GLU A 203 -14.34 22.86 2.79
CA GLU A 203 -14.00 22.01 1.63
C GLU A 203 -13.42 22.83 0.48
N LEU A 204 -14.06 23.95 0.10
CA LEU A 204 -13.55 24.85 -0.94
C LEU A 204 -12.12 25.32 -0.66
N SER A 205 -11.80 25.63 0.60
CA SER A 205 -10.44 26.01 0.99
C SER A 205 -9.45 24.86 0.87
N GLU A 206 -9.87 23.62 1.16
CA GLU A 206 -9.05 22.41 1.00
C GLU A 206 -8.75 22.14 -0.49
N PHE A 207 -9.67 22.46 -1.41
CA PHE A 207 -9.46 22.36 -2.87
C PHE A 207 -8.57 23.47 -3.47
N THR A 208 -8.18 24.47 -2.68
CA THR A 208 -7.46 25.64 -3.18
C THR A 208 -5.95 25.45 -3.06
N VAL A 209 -5.27 25.25 -4.19
CA VAL A 209 -3.81 24.98 -4.27
C VAL A 209 -2.97 26.06 -3.59
N SER A 210 -3.38 27.33 -3.62
CA SER A 210 -2.64 28.44 -3.00
C SER A 210 -2.45 28.26 -1.49
N THR A 211 -3.37 27.57 -0.81
CA THR A 211 -3.32 27.32 0.63
C THR A 211 -2.17 26.37 1.03
N LEU A 212 -1.65 25.59 0.08
CA LEU A 212 -0.60 24.60 0.30
C LEU A 212 0.79 25.06 -0.15
N GLN A 213 0.94 26.28 -0.67
CA GLN A 213 2.22 26.76 -1.23
C GLN A 213 3.35 26.81 -0.20
N GLU A 214 3.05 27.22 1.04
CA GLU A 214 4.05 27.23 2.12
C GLU A 214 4.46 25.81 2.51
N SER A 215 3.50 24.88 2.62
CA SER A 215 3.75 23.47 2.87
C SER A 215 4.56 22.84 1.73
N ALA A 216 4.28 23.19 0.48
CA ALA A 216 5.01 22.71 -0.70
C ALA A 216 6.48 23.13 -0.61
N LYS A 217 6.73 24.42 -0.32
CA LYS A 217 8.08 24.95 -0.16
C LYS A 217 8.84 24.26 0.97
N LYS A 218 8.23 24.11 2.15
CA LYS A 218 8.84 23.39 3.29
C LYS A 218 9.17 21.94 2.93
N ASN A 219 8.30 21.25 2.20
CA ASN A 219 8.55 19.88 1.76
C ASN A 219 9.68 19.81 0.75
N LEU A 220 9.81 20.78 -0.16
CA LEU A 220 10.92 20.84 -1.13
C LEU A 220 12.27 21.11 -0.45
N ASP A 221 12.31 22.08 0.47
CA ASP A 221 13.53 22.46 1.21
C ASP A 221 13.96 21.36 2.21
N GLY A 222 12.99 20.68 2.82
CA GLY A 222 13.20 19.62 3.81
C GLY A 222 13.46 18.23 3.23
N ASN A 223 13.37 18.05 1.91
CA ASN A 223 13.41 16.75 1.25
C ASN A 223 14.82 16.16 1.06
N GLN A 224 15.64 16.21 2.11
CA GLN A 224 16.81 15.35 2.17
C GLN A 224 16.37 14.02 2.77
N HIS A 225 16.32 12.99 1.92
CA HIS A 225 16.07 11.61 2.34
C HIS A 225 17.15 11.19 3.33
N LYS A 226 16.85 11.30 4.62
CA LYS A 226 17.78 10.93 5.69
C LYS A 226 18.03 9.43 5.62
N SER A 227 19.27 9.00 5.86
CA SER A 227 19.52 7.58 6.05
C SER A 227 18.78 7.11 7.30
N ILE A 228 18.47 5.81 7.37
CA ILE A 228 17.82 5.27 8.57
C ILE A 228 18.67 5.53 9.83
N LYS A 229 20.00 5.52 9.72
CA LYS A 229 20.89 5.85 10.85
C LYS A 229 20.70 7.28 11.31
N ASP A 230 20.62 8.23 10.37
CA ASP A 230 20.45 9.65 10.71
C ASP A 230 19.10 9.90 11.38
N ILE A 231 18.05 9.18 10.98
CA ILE A 231 16.72 9.28 11.60
C ILE A 231 16.77 8.80 13.07
N PHE A 232 17.45 7.68 13.33
CA PHE A 232 17.56 7.12 14.67
C PHE A 232 18.53 7.89 15.58
N ASN A 233 19.38 8.74 15.01
CA ASN A 233 20.29 9.63 15.74
C ASN A 233 19.67 10.99 16.08
N ILE A 234 18.39 11.23 15.78
CA ILE A 234 17.72 12.48 16.14
C ILE A 234 17.48 12.51 17.66
N ASP A 235 18.08 13.50 18.33
CA ASP A 235 17.96 13.69 19.77
C ASP A 235 16.50 13.91 20.20
N ASN A 236 16.10 13.26 21.29
CA ASN A 236 14.78 13.39 21.93
C ASN A 236 13.59 13.14 20.97
N ILE A 237 13.78 12.35 19.92
CA ILE A 237 12.70 12.01 18.98
C ILE A 237 11.59 11.20 19.67
N ARG A 238 10.34 11.61 19.48
CA ARG A 238 9.17 10.86 19.96
C ARG A 238 8.80 9.74 18.98
N ALA A 239 8.06 8.74 19.45
CA ALA A 239 7.66 7.59 18.63
C ALA A 239 6.87 7.97 17.37
N ASP A 240 5.94 8.93 17.49
CA ASP A 240 5.15 9.45 16.37
C ASP A 240 6.04 10.18 15.35
N GLN A 241 7.00 10.98 15.82
CA GLN A 241 7.97 11.67 14.97
C GLN A 241 8.92 10.69 14.26
N LEU A 242 9.39 9.66 14.97
CA LEU A 242 10.22 8.60 14.37
C LEU A 242 9.49 7.92 13.22
N VAL A 243 8.24 7.52 13.43
CA VAL A 243 7.43 6.91 12.37
C VAL A 243 7.18 7.87 11.22
N ASP A 244 6.88 9.15 11.49
CA ASP A 244 6.72 10.17 10.45
C ASP A 244 7.97 10.31 9.59
N HIS A 245 9.16 10.40 10.20
CA HIS A 245 10.44 10.46 9.47
C HIS A 245 10.68 9.21 8.63
N LEU A 246 10.34 8.02 9.15
CA LEU A 246 10.49 6.76 8.42
C LEU A 246 9.53 6.65 7.23
N VAL A 247 8.29 7.13 7.37
CA VAL A 247 7.30 7.18 6.29
C VAL A 247 7.72 8.19 5.23
N LYS A 248 8.07 9.42 5.63
CA LYS A 248 8.51 10.49 4.71
C LYS A 248 9.78 10.13 3.95
N SER A 249 10.67 9.38 4.58
CA SER A 249 11.87 8.85 3.93
C SER A 249 11.61 7.56 3.15
N GLY A 250 10.37 7.08 3.01
CA GLY A 250 10.02 5.89 2.22
C GLY A 250 10.56 4.57 2.79
N PHE A 251 10.84 4.48 4.09
CA PHE A 251 11.20 3.23 4.77
C PHE A 251 9.98 2.48 5.31
N LEU A 252 8.88 3.19 5.58
CA LEU A 252 7.60 2.64 5.98
C LEU A 252 6.49 3.18 5.07
N LEU A 253 5.38 2.45 5.01
CA LEU A 253 4.18 2.89 4.28
C LEU A 253 3.28 3.73 5.21
N GLY A 254 2.49 4.63 4.62
CA GLY A 254 1.60 5.55 5.36
C GLY A 254 0.55 4.88 6.23
N ASN A 255 0.23 3.60 5.99
CA ASN A 255 -0.66 2.81 6.85
C ASN A 255 -0.12 2.63 8.28
N VAL A 256 1.21 2.75 8.50
CA VAL A 256 1.79 2.75 9.85
C VAL A 256 1.51 4.08 10.57
N SER A 257 1.43 5.20 9.84
CA SER A 257 1.02 6.50 10.39
C SER A 257 -0.47 6.49 10.78
N ASP A 258 -1.33 5.91 9.94
CA ASP A 258 -2.76 5.72 10.24
C ASP A 258 -2.97 4.95 11.56
N LEU A 259 -2.13 3.95 11.83
CA LEU A 259 -2.20 3.16 13.06
C LEU A 259 -1.95 4.02 14.30
N ILE A 260 -0.96 4.92 14.28
CA ILE A 260 -0.63 5.80 15.41
C ILE A 260 -1.72 6.85 15.61
N THR A 261 -2.08 7.53 14.52
CA THR A 261 -2.98 8.69 14.57
C THR A 261 -4.42 8.29 14.81
N ARG A 262 -4.86 7.14 14.26
CA ARG A 262 -6.29 6.76 14.19
C ARG A 262 -6.61 5.40 14.79
N ARG A 263 -5.61 4.60 15.15
CA ARG A 263 -5.78 3.23 15.68
C ARG A 263 -6.58 2.35 14.72
N ILE A 264 -6.31 2.51 13.43
CA ILE A 264 -6.95 1.76 12.35
C ILE A 264 -5.86 1.08 11.52
N SER A 265 -6.11 -0.16 11.12
CA SER A 265 -5.23 -0.92 10.25
C SER A 265 -6.02 -1.55 9.11
N TYR A 266 -5.58 -1.34 7.88
CA TYR A 266 -6.11 -2.01 6.70
C TYR A 266 -5.12 -3.09 6.27
N VAL A 267 -5.47 -4.34 6.48
CA VAL A 267 -4.67 -5.47 6.01
C VAL A 267 -4.94 -5.63 4.52
N THR A 268 -3.89 -5.45 3.71
CA THR A 268 -4.01 -5.54 2.26
C THR A 268 -4.29 -6.98 1.85
N VAL A 269 -5.21 -7.16 0.91
CA VAL A 269 -5.56 -8.47 0.34
C VAL A 269 -4.91 -8.55 -1.03
N HIS A 270 -4.04 -9.55 -1.21
CA HIS A 270 -3.33 -9.81 -2.46
C HIS A 270 -3.58 -11.26 -2.87
N GLY A 271 -4.13 -11.47 -4.08
CA GLY A 271 -4.21 -12.79 -4.72
C GLY A 271 -4.56 -13.94 -3.78
N GLU A 272 -5.73 -13.88 -3.14
CA GLU A 272 -6.13 -14.91 -2.18
C GLU A 272 -7.13 -15.88 -2.79
N ASP A 273 -6.92 -17.18 -2.57
CA ASP A 273 -7.95 -18.20 -2.79
C ASP A 273 -9.06 -18.05 -1.74
N VAL A 274 -10.31 -17.94 -2.20
CA VAL A 274 -11.47 -17.85 -1.31
C VAL A 274 -11.67 -19.12 -0.48
N ALA A 275 -11.22 -20.28 -0.97
CA ALA A 275 -11.34 -21.57 -0.29
C ALA A 275 -10.30 -21.75 0.83
N GLU A 276 -9.20 -20.99 0.80
CA GLU A 276 -8.12 -21.07 1.78
C GLU A 276 -8.28 -20.03 2.90
N LYS A 277 -7.58 -20.29 4.02
CA LYS A 277 -7.52 -19.39 5.18
C LYS A 277 -6.85 -18.06 4.76
N PRO A 278 -7.40 -16.88 5.11
CA PRO A 278 -6.85 -15.60 4.68
C PRO A 278 -5.39 -15.37 5.08
N ALA A 279 -4.61 -14.67 4.25
CA ALA A 279 -3.21 -14.35 4.53
C ALA A 279 -3.04 -13.55 5.83
N ALA A 280 -4.05 -12.73 6.16
CA ALA A 280 -4.15 -11.99 7.40
C ALA A 280 -4.08 -12.88 8.66
N LEU A 281 -4.53 -14.13 8.62
CA LEU A 281 -4.49 -15.02 9.79
C LEU A 281 -3.06 -15.44 10.13
N TYR A 282 -2.22 -15.69 9.12
CA TYR A 282 -0.84 -16.14 9.33
C TYR A 282 0.10 -15.05 9.90
N SER A 283 -0.33 -13.79 9.92
CA SER A 283 0.47 -12.66 10.38
C SER A 283 -0.16 -11.90 11.56
N ILE A 284 -1.24 -12.43 12.14
CA ILE A 284 -1.99 -11.74 13.21
C ILE A 284 -1.13 -11.45 14.45
N GLU A 285 -0.27 -12.38 14.86
CA GLU A 285 0.60 -12.19 16.03
C GLU A 285 1.68 -11.13 15.78
N LEU A 286 2.20 -11.03 14.55
CA LEU A 286 3.12 -9.97 14.16
C LEU A 286 2.44 -8.60 14.17
N ARG A 287 1.19 -8.52 13.70
CA ARG A 287 0.40 -7.29 13.73
C ARG A 287 0.08 -6.87 15.16
N LYS A 288 -0.33 -7.80 16.02
CA LYS A 288 -0.51 -7.53 17.45
C LYS A 288 0.77 -6.99 18.09
N CYS A 289 1.92 -7.58 17.79
CA CYS A 289 3.22 -7.07 18.23
C CYS A 289 3.47 -5.63 17.73
N LEU A 290 3.31 -5.37 16.44
CA LEU A 290 3.43 -4.04 15.83
C LEU A 290 2.53 -3.00 16.51
N TYR A 291 1.25 -3.35 16.68
CA TYR A 291 0.29 -2.44 17.29
C TYR A 291 0.65 -2.15 18.75
N SER A 292 1.12 -3.15 19.49
CA SER A 292 1.49 -3.03 20.90
C SER A 292 2.76 -2.20 21.07
N LEU A 293 3.73 -2.38 20.17
CA LEU A 293 4.96 -1.60 20.11
C LEU A 293 4.68 -0.10 19.94
N LEU A 294 3.72 0.25 19.06
CA LEU A 294 3.41 1.64 18.71
C LEU A 294 2.41 2.30 19.69
N LEU A 295 1.34 1.60 20.07
CA LEU A 295 0.23 2.15 20.83
C LEU A 295 0.29 1.85 22.33
N GLY A 296 0.92 0.72 22.69
CA GLY A 296 1.10 0.17 24.03
C GLY A 296 -0.10 -0.55 24.62
N LYS A 297 0.12 -1.04 25.84
CA LYS A 297 -0.77 -1.96 26.56
C LYS A 297 -2.19 -1.44 26.73
N GLY A 298 -3.17 -2.33 26.65
CA GLY A 298 -4.57 -2.09 27.03
C GLY A 298 -5.39 -1.22 26.08
N LYS A 299 -4.86 -0.85 24.91
CA LYS A 299 -5.65 -0.20 23.85
C LYS A 299 -6.15 -1.24 22.84
N GLU A 300 -6.96 -0.77 21.90
CA GLU A 300 -7.49 -1.57 20.80
C GLU A 300 -7.22 -0.89 19.47
N VAL A 301 -7.10 -1.71 18.43
CA VAL A 301 -7.01 -1.28 17.03
C VAL A 301 -8.23 -1.80 16.28
N THR A 302 -8.85 -0.94 15.47
CA THR A 302 -9.86 -1.39 14.52
C THR A 302 -9.14 -1.91 13.27
N GLU A 303 -9.11 -3.22 13.09
CA GLU A 303 -8.51 -3.87 11.93
C GLU A 303 -9.57 -4.18 10.87
N TYR A 304 -9.27 -3.87 9.62
CA TYR A 304 -10.05 -4.24 8.45
C TYR A 304 -9.29 -5.31 7.66
N SER A 305 -9.87 -6.49 7.55
CA SER A 305 -9.25 -7.65 6.89
C SER A 305 -10.28 -8.60 6.31
N ARG A 306 -9.84 -9.60 5.54
CA ARG A 306 -10.71 -10.67 5.04
C ARG A 306 -11.00 -11.68 6.14
N LYS A 307 -12.27 -11.99 6.34
CA LYS A 307 -12.79 -13.09 7.18
C LYS A 307 -13.88 -13.86 6.45
N SER A 308 -13.75 -15.18 6.39
CA SER A 308 -14.76 -16.08 5.78
C SER A 308 -15.22 -15.62 4.39
N GLY A 309 -14.27 -15.17 3.54
CA GLY A 309 -14.57 -14.68 2.20
C GLY A 309 -15.11 -13.24 2.10
N LYS A 310 -15.30 -12.52 3.21
CA LYS A 310 -15.79 -11.13 3.23
C LYS A 310 -14.80 -10.19 3.89
N PHE A 311 -14.73 -8.95 3.45
CA PHE A 311 -13.93 -7.92 4.11
C PHE A 311 -14.74 -7.30 5.25
N SER A 312 -14.22 -7.39 6.48
CA SER A 312 -14.92 -6.96 7.69
C SER A 312 -13.98 -6.23 8.66
N ARG A 313 -14.57 -5.59 9.68
CA ARG A 313 -13.82 -4.90 10.74
C ARG A 313 -13.87 -5.67 12.04
N GLU A 314 -12.79 -5.64 12.79
CA GLU A 314 -12.65 -6.26 14.12
C GLU A 314 -11.86 -5.36 15.07
N LYS A 315 -12.12 -5.48 16.37
CA LYS A 315 -11.27 -4.92 17.42
C LYS A 315 -10.16 -5.92 17.79
N ILE A 316 -8.92 -5.53 17.57
CA ILE A 316 -7.75 -6.30 17.98
C ILE A 316 -7.24 -5.75 19.30
N THR A 317 -7.27 -6.58 20.34
CA THR A 317 -6.69 -6.28 21.65
C THR A 317 -5.17 -6.39 21.60
N LEU A 318 -4.50 -5.40 22.19
CA LEU A 318 -3.04 -5.31 22.21
C LEU A 318 -2.43 -6.23 23.27
N LEU A 319 -1.23 -6.70 22.98
CA LEU A 319 -0.42 -7.51 23.88
C LEU A 319 0.01 -6.68 25.09
N THR A 320 0.07 -7.33 26.26
CA THR A 320 0.41 -6.70 27.54
C THR A 320 1.87 -6.85 27.92
N ASP A 321 2.64 -7.65 27.19
CA ASP A 321 4.04 -7.99 27.49
C ASP A 321 5.05 -7.29 26.57
N GLN A 322 4.58 -6.57 25.54
CA GLN A 322 5.46 -5.91 24.58
C GLN A 322 6.03 -4.58 25.14
N PRO A 323 7.32 -4.28 24.86
CA PRO A 323 7.92 -2.99 25.18
C PRO A 323 7.34 -1.88 24.29
N ARG A 324 7.54 -0.63 24.70
CA ARG A 324 7.26 0.54 23.85
C ARG A 324 8.34 0.70 22.79
N LEU A 325 8.00 1.31 21.65
CA LEU A 325 8.95 1.61 20.58
C LEU A 325 10.22 2.28 21.12
N MET A 326 10.08 3.38 21.87
CA MET A 326 11.23 4.13 22.35
C MET A 326 12.08 3.38 23.38
N GLU A 327 11.51 2.41 24.11
CA GLU A 327 12.25 1.52 25.02
C GLU A 327 13.13 0.53 24.25
N LEU A 328 12.70 0.10 23.06
CA LEU A 328 13.52 -0.72 22.17
C LEU A 328 14.55 0.10 21.41
N VAL A 329 14.19 1.29 20.94
CA VAL A 329 15.10 2.14 20.18
C VAL A 329 16.33 2.55 21.00
N SER A 330 16.15 2.78 22.31
CA SER A 330 17.24 3.12 23.24
C SER A 330 18.17 1.94 23.59
N LYS A 331 17.77 0.70 23.26
CA LYS A 331 18.60 -0.49 23.46
C LYS A 331 19.68 -0.63 22.39
N ASN A 332 20.73 -1.37 22.72
CA ASN A 332 21.78 -1.68 21.76
C ASN A 332 21.28 -2.63 20.65
N GLU A 333 22.04 -2.75 19.56
CA GLU A 333 21.64 -3.56 18.40
C GLU A 333 21.39 -5.04 18.75
N ASP A 334 22.19 -5.64 19.62
CA ASP A 334 22.06 -7.04 20.01
C ASP A 334 20.79 -7.30 20.83
N GLU A 335 20.45 -6.41 21.76
CA GLU A 335 19.18 -6.48 22.49
C GLU A 335 17.97 -6.36 21.54
N ARG A 336 18.05 -5.46 20.54
CA ARG A 336 17.01 -5.32 19.51
C ARG A 336 16.91 -6.58 18.64
N ARG A 337 18.03 -7.22 18.32
CA ARG A 337 18.06 -8.54 17.64
C ARG A 337 17.40 -9.62 18.48
N SER A 338 17.78 -9.74 19.75
CA SER A 338 17.22 -10.74 20.67
C SER A 338 15.71 -10.57 20.83
N TRP A 339 15.23 -9.32 20.90
CA TRP A 339 13.79 -9.05 20.92
C TRP A 339 13.09 -9.56 19.65
N LEU A 340 13.64 -9.30 18.45
CA LEU A 340 13.01 -9.77 17.21
C LEU A 340 13.04 -11.31 17.12
N PHE A 341 14.13 -11.96 17.53
CA PHE A 341 14.17 -13.43 17.64
C PHE A 341 13.09 -13.98 18.57
N CYS A 342 12.87 -13.33 19.71
CA CYS A 342 11.83 -13.68 20.68
C CYS A 342 10.42 -13.55 20.08
N VAL A 343 10.12 -12.41 19.45
CA VAL A 343 8.83 -12.17 18.76
C VAL A 343 8.54 -13.23 17.70
N LEU A 344 9.57 -13.66 16.97
CA LEU A 344 9.43 -14.66 15.90
C LEU A 344 9.48 -16.10 16.42
N GLY A 345 9.82 -16.32 17.69
CA GLY A 345 10.01 -17.65 18.27
C GLY A 345 11.11 -18.45 17.55
N VAL A 346 12.17 -17.77 17.13
CA VAL A 346 13.32 -18.36 16.41
C VAL A 346 14.57 -18.28 17.27
N GLN A 347 15.33 -19.38 17.36
CA GLN A 347 16.60 -19.36 18.08
C GLN A 347 17.71 -18.83 17.17
N GLU A 348 18.53 -17.93 17.70
CA GLU A 348 19.60 -17.27 16.95
C GLU A 348 20.60 -18.28 16.34
N ASP A 349 20.94 -19.33 17.09
CA ASP A 349 21.86 -20.39 16.65
C ASP A 349 21.35 -21.16 15.44
N GLU A 350 20.03 -21.24 15.24
CA GLU A 350 19.46 -21.92 14.08
C GLU A 350 19.66 -21.08 12.82
N ILE A 351 19.54 -19.76 12.91
CA ILE A 351 19.73 -18.85 11.78
C ILE A 351 21.22 -18.69 11.44
N LYS A 352 22.10 -18.53 12.44
CA LYS A 352 23.55 -18.44 12.24
C LYS A 352 24.14 -19.66 11.52
N LYS A 353 23.58 -20.85 11.72
CA LYS A 353 23.99 -22.07 11.03
C LYS A 353 23.62 -22.07 9.55
N LEU A 354 22.56 -21.35 9.18
CA LEU A 354 21.98 -21.35 7.84
C LEU A 354 22.48 -20.19 6.97
N ASP A 355 22.88 -19.09 7.57
CA ASP A 355 23.23 -17.86 6.87
C ASP A 355 24.37 -17.08 7.55
N GLY A 356 25.26 -16.52 6.73
CA GLY A 356 26.40 -15.72 7.16
C GLY A 356 26.08 -14.25 7.45
N LYS A 357 24.90 -13.73 7.05
CA LYS A 357 24.22 -12.49 7.52
C LYS A 357 23.11 -11.96 6.59
N THR A 358 23.05 -12.34 5.32
CA THR A 358 22.36 -11.55 4.27
C THR A 358 20.86 -11.86 4.12
N ASN A 359 20.38 -13.03 4.54
CA ASN A 359 19.01 -13.54 4.31
C ASN A 359 18.26 -13.90 5.59
N SER A 360 18.74 -13.44 6.76
CA SER A 360 18.21 -13.85 8.06
C SER A 360 16.71 -13.54 8.23
N LEU A 361 16.22 -12.41 7.71
CA LEU A 361 14.78 -12.08 7.77
C LEU A 361 13.91 -13.06 6.98
N ILE A 362 14.36 -13.52 5.81
CA ILE A 362 13.62 -14.49 4.99
C ILE A 362 13.54 -15.83 5.72
N LEU A 363 14.66 -16.28 6.28
CA LEU A 363 14.71 -17.55 7.02
C LEU A 363 13.80 -17.51 8.25
N MET A 364 13.83 -16.41 9.01
CA MET A 364 12.94 -16.21 10.14
C MET A 364 11.46 -16.16 9.69
N ALA A 365 11.15 -15.50 8.58
CA ALA A 365 9.80 -15.46 8.01
C ALA A 365 9.30 -16.86 7.60
N LEU A 366 10.14 -17.68 6.95
CA LEU A 366 9.79 -19.05 6.59
C LEU A 366 9.55 -19.92 7.81
N LYS A 367 10.37 -19.78 8.85
CA LYS A 367 10.21 -20.53 10.10
C LYS A 367 8.94 -20.12 10.84
N PHE A 368 8.70 -18.81 10.95
CA PHE A 368 7.47 -18.27 11.53
C PHE A 368 6.25 -18.79 10.76
N TYR A 369 6.29 -18.73 9.42
CA TYR A 369 5.20 -19.22 8.58
C TYR A 369 4.94 -20.71 8.80
N SER A 370 5.99 -21.53 8.90
CA SER A 370 5.87 -22.96 9.17
C SER A 370 5.11 -23.23 10.46
N LYS A 371 5.46 -22.51 11.53
CA LYS A 371 4.83 -22.64 12.85
C LYS A 371 3.36 -22.25 12.78
N GLU A 372 3.06 -21.08 12.20
CA GLU A 372 1.68 -20.58 12.11
C GLU A 372 0.81 -21.44 11.21
N PHE A 373 1.36 -21.98 10.12
CA PHE A 373 0.66 -22.93 9.27
C PHE A 373 0.29 -24.19 10.03
N THR A 374 1.24 -24.81 10.74
CA THR A 374 0.96 -26.01 11.55
C THR A 374 -0.09 -25.71 12.62
N ASN A 375 -0.02 -24.56 13.28
CA ASN A 375 -0.99 -24.17 14.30
C ASN A 375 -2.40 -23.98 13.74
N LEU A 376 -2.53 -23.27 12.62
CA LEU A 376 -3.81 -22.98 12.00
C LEU A 376 -4.48 -24.24 11.45
N HIS A 377 -3.69 -25.20 10.96
CA HIS A 377 -4.18 -26.40 10.27
C HIS A 377 -4.05 -27.70 11.09
N LYS A 378 -3.79 -27.61 12.40
CA LYS A 378 -3.64 -28.77 13.29
C LYS A 378 -4.82 -29.75 13.30
N ASN A 379 -6.01 -29.29 12.91
CA ASN A 379 -7.24 -30.07 12.87
C ASN A 379 -7.70 -30.40 11.44
N ASP A 380 -6.91 -30.06 10.41
CA ASP A 380 -7.31 -30.23 9.01
C ASP A 380 -6.81 -31.62 8.53
N GLU A 381 -7.72 -32.60 8.46
CA GLU A 381 -7.38 -34.00 8.16
C GLU A 381 -6.78 -34.24 6.76
N ASN A 382 -7.01 -33.32 5.82
CA ASN A 382 -6.64 -33.46 4.40
C ASN A 382 -5.59 -32.43 3.95
N ILE A 383 -4.80 -31.85 4.86
CA ILE A 383 -3.84 -30.83 4.48
C ILE A 383 -2.49 -31.42 4.05
N ASP A 384 -2.05 -31.06 2.85
CA ASP A 384 -0.67 -31.28 2.40
C ASP A 384 0.30 -30.66 3.41
N SER A 385 1.36 -31.38 3.77
CA SER A 385 2.38 -30.85 4.67
C SER A 385 2.93 -29.49 4.17
N PHE A 386 3.19 -28.57 5.11
CA PHE A 386 3.65 -27.20 4.85
C PHE A 386 4.81 -27.13 3.84
N LEU A 387 5.81 -28.00 4.02
CA LEU A 387 7.08 -27.93 3.31
C LEU A 387 6.92 -28.19 1.79
N PRO A 388 6.25 -29.25 1.31
CA PRO A 388 5.88 -29.39 -0.09
C PRO A 388 5.10 -28.21 -0.68
N ARG A 389 4.16 -27.61 0.06
CA ARG A 389 3.37 -26.46 -0.43
C ARG A 389 4.25 -25.25 -0.68
N VAL A 390 5.08 -24.90 0.29
CA VAL A 390 6.05 -23.80 0.17
C VAL A 390 7.04 -24.10 -0.95
N ILE A 391 7.70 -25.26 -0.94
CA ILE A 391 8.67 -25.62 -1.99
C ILE A 391 8.01 -25.55 -3.38
N ARG A 392 6.80 -26.08 -3.58
CA ARG A 392 6.07 -25.98 -4.86
C ARG A 392 5.75 -24.53 -5.23
N ALA A 393 5.24 -23.70 -4.30
CA ALA A 393 4.94 -22.29 -4.55
C ALA A 393 6.16 -21.52 -5.05
N PHE A 394 7.30 -21.70 -4.38
CA PHE A 394 8.55 -21.05 -4.75
C PHE A 394 9.13 -21.60 -6.07
N LEU A 395 9.05 -22.91 -6.32
CA LEU A 395 9.50 -23.54 -7.58
C LEU A 395 8.67 -23.10 -8.78
N CYS A 396 7.34 -23.13 -8.67
CA CYS A 396 6.45 -22.76 -9.77
C CYS A 396 6.57 -21.27 -10.13
N MET A 397 6.73 -20.39 -9.13
CA MET A 397 6.99 -18.97 -9.38
C MET A 397 8.35 -18.75 -10.06
N HIS A 398 9.39 -19.51 -9.70
CA HIS A 398 10.68 -19.45 -10.38
C HIS A 398 10.56 -19.83 -11.85
N ILE A 399 9.92 -20.98 -12.13
CA ILE A 399 9.71 -21.50 -13.48
C ILE A 399 8.93 -20.51 -14.34
N TYR A 400 7.83 -19.95 -13.82
CA TYR A 400 6.99 -18.96 -14.50
C TYR A 400 7.76 -17.70 -14.91
N MET A 401 8.63 -17.19 -14.03
CA MET A 401 9.42 -15.98 -14.28
C MET A 401 10.62 -16.21 -15.21
N THR A 402 11.16 -17.43 -15.26
CA THR A 402 12.27 -17.77 -16.17
C THR A 402 11.85 -18.04 -17.61
N ASN A 403 10.54 -17.94 -17.92
CA ASN A 403 10.00 -18.11 -19.26
C ASN A 403 10.38 -19.46 -19.92
N GLU A 404 10.73 -20.47 -19.12
CA GLU A 404 10.76 -21.85 -19.61
C GLU A 404 9.32 -22.21 -19.92
N LYS A 405 9.02 -22.56 -21.17
CA LYS A 405 7.69 -22.95 -21.67
C LYS A 405 7.20 -24.21 -20.93
N THR A 406 6.79 -24.08 -19.68
CA THR A 406 6.05 -25.11 -18.98
C THR A 406 4.59 -24.95 -19.35
N ALA A 407 3.97 -26.06 -19.75
CA ALA A 407 2.53 -26.12 -19.94
C ALA A 407 1.82 -25.49 -18.72
N PRO A 408 0.76 -24.69 -18.93
CA PRO A 408 0.06 -24.05 -17.83
C PRO A 408 -0.32 -25.10 -16.80
N ALA A 409 -0.01 -24.83 -15.54
CA ALA A 409 -0.47 -25.67 -14.45
C ALA A 409 -2.01 -25.62 -14.42
N SER A 410 -2.67 -26.56 -13.75
CA SER A 410 -4.12 -26.41 -13.56
C SER A 410 -4.39 -25.07 -12.84
N PRO A 411 -5.42 -24.31 -13.24
CA PRO A 411 -5.65 -22.99 -12.64
C PRO A 411 -5.89 -23.02 -11.13
N GLN A 412 -6.41 -24.13 -10.61
CA GLN A 412 -6.47 -24.41 -9.18
C GLN A 412 -5.08 -24.44 -8.53
N LEU A 413 -4.11 -25.12 -9.16
CA LEU A 413 -2.74 -25.18 -8.69
C LEU A 413 -2.12 -23.78 -8.73
N GLU A 414 -2.28 -23.03 -9.82
CA GLU A 414 -1.77 -21.65 -9.92
C GLU A 414 -2.33 -20.73 -8.83
N LEU A 415 -3.65 -20.76 -8.59
CA LEU A 415 -4.29 -19.97 -7.55
C LEU A 415 -3.78 -20.34 -6.15
N HIS A 416 -3.63 -21.64 -5.86
CA HIS A 416 -3.10 -22.11 -4.58
C HIS A 416 -1.65 -21.66 -4.34
N LEU A 417 -0.82 -21.65 -5.39
CA LEU A 417 0.57 -21.19 -5.31
C LEU A 417 0.64 -19.67 -5.07
N VAL A 418 -0.17 -18.89 -5.78
CA VAL A 418 -0.30 -17.43 -5.59
C VAL A 418 -0.73 -17.12 -4.15
N HIS A 419 -1.75 -17.82 -3.65
CA HIS A 419 -2.21 -17.67 -2.27
C HIS A 419 -1.11 -17.99 -1.25
N THR A 420 -0.43 -19.13 -1.39
CA THR A 420 0.66 -19.56 -0.49
C THR A 420 1.80 -18.52 -0.47
N PHE A 421 2.16 -17.98 -1.64
CA PHE A 421 3.19 -16.97 -1.75
C PHE A 421 2.76 -15.65 -1.08
N ASN A 422 1.50 -15.23 -1.25
CA ASN A 422 0.97 -14.03 -0.60
C ASN A 422 0.92 -14.17 0.92
N CYS A 423 0.62 -15.35 1.46
CA CYS A 423 0.70 -15.64 2.90
C CYS A 423 2.13 -15.42 3.43
N PHE A 424 3.13 -15.96 2.72
CA PHE A 424 4.53 -15.73 3.07
C PHE A 424 4.93 -14.24 2.95
N GLN A 425 4.57 -13.56 1.87
CA GLN A 425 4.87 -12.15 1.66
C GLN A 425 4.27 -11.27 2.76
N THR A 426 3.05 -11.58 3.21
CA THR A 426 2.39 -10.85 4.31
C THR A 426 3.19 -10.97 5.61
N ILE A 427 3.70 -12.16 5.93
CA ILE A 427 4.56 -12.38 7.11
C ILE A 427 5.85 -11.57 6.97
N LEU A 428 6.56 -11.72 5.85
CA LEU A 428 7.82 -11.03 5.61
C LEU A 428 7.64 -9.50 5.66
N PHE A 429 6.50 -8.99 5.19
CA PHE A 429 6.16 -7.57 5.20
C PHE A 429 6.07 -7.03 6.63
N TYR A 430 5.31 -7.69 7.52
CA TYR A 430 5.22 -7.24 8.92
C TYR A 430 6.52 -7.43 9.68
N ILE A 431 7.29 -8.48 9.41
CA ILE A 431 8.66 -8.64 9.95
C ILE A 431 9.56 -7.48 9.52
N SER A 432 9.48 -7.07 8.25
CA SER A 432 10.26 -5.96 7.70
C SER A 432 9.88 -4.62 8.33
N ILE A 433 8.59 -4.40 8.63
CA ILE A 433 8.13 -3.23 9.40
C ILE A 433 8.73 -3.24 10.80
N LEU A 434 8.60 -4.36 11.53
CA LEU A 434 9.15 -4.48 12.89
C LEU A 434 10.67 -4.24 12.89
N ASN A 435 11.40 -4.89 11.98
CA ASN A 435 12.85 -4.70 11.82
C ASN A 435 13.19 -3.23 11.53
N THR A 436 12.41 -2.55 10.68
CA THR A 436 12.64 -1.14 10.35
C THR A 436 12.37 -0.21 11.54
N LEU A 437 11.30 -0.46 12.30
CA LEU A 437 10.95 0.34 13.50
C LEU A 437 12.01 0.26 14.59
N VAL A 438 12.74 -0.85 14.69
CA VAL A 438 13.82 -1.01 15.69
C VAL A 438 15.22 -0.75 15.10
N GLY A 439 15.31 -0.06 13.96
CA GLY A 439 16.59 0.44 13.42
C GLY A 439 17.33 -0.52 12.50
N ARG A 440 16.63 -1.49 11.90
CA ARG A 440 17.17 -2.54 11.01
C ARG A 440 18.35 -3.33 11.60
N PRO A 441 18.18 -3.98 12.77
CA PRO A 441 19.20 -4.86 13.35
C PRO A 441 19.56 -6.06 12.46
N PHE A 442 18.68 -6.42 11.52
CA PHE A 442 18.94 -7.37 10.44
C PHE A 442 18.91 -6.68 9.08
N GLY A 443 19.73 -7.18 8.15
CA GLY A 443 19.69 -6.78 6.75
C GLY A 443 18.29 -7.04 6.17
N VAL A 444 17.77 -6.03 5.46
CA VAL A 444 16.52 -6.19 4.70
C VAL A 444 16.90 -6.81 3.35
N PRO A 445 16.21 -7.88 2.91
CA PRO A 445 16.47 -8.43 1.59
C PRO A 445 16.15 -7.37 0.53
N GLU A 446 16.95 -7.32 -0.54
CA GLU A 446 16.64 -6.46 -1.68
C GLU A 446 15.23 -6.76 -2.19
N THR A 447 14.33 -5.78 -2.10
CA THR A 447 12.91 -5.99 -2.41
C THR A 447 12.71 -6.32 -3.88
N GLY A 448 13.63 -5.85 -4.73
CA GLY A 448 13.80 -6.29 -6.11
C GLY A 448 13.92 -7.81 -6.18
N ASN A 449 14.88 -8.41 -5.46
CA ASN A 449 15.06 -9.87 -5.40
C ASN A 449 13.92 -10.64 -4.73
N LEU A 450 13.10 -10.00 -3.89
CA LEU A 450 11.88 -10.60 -3.34
C LEU A 450 10.74 -10.65 -4.36
N LEU A 451 10.67 -9.62 -5.22
CA LEU A 451 9.75 -9.54 -6.35
C LEU A 451 10.29 -10.29 -7.59
N SER A 452 11.61 -10.49 -7.67
CA SER A 452 12.35 -11.16 -8.74
C SER A 452 13.17 -12.37 -8.26
N ILE A 453 12.72 -13.11 -7.24
CA ILE A 453 13.21 -14.45 -6.78
C ILE A 453 14.76 -14.63 -6.64
N GLY A 454 15.60 -13.59 -6.74
CA GLY A 454 17.06 -13.70 -6.94
C GLY A 454 17.78 -14.49 -5.83
N ILE A 455 17.25 -14.42 -4.61
CA ILE A 455 17.81 -15.09 -3.42
C ILE A 455 17.76 -16.62 -3.52
N PHE A 456 16.81 -17.19 -4.27
CA PHE A 456 16.72 -18.66 -4.41
C PHE A 456 17.52 -19.22 -5.58
N HIS A 457 17.94 -18.40 -6.57
CA HIS A 457 18.90 -18.83 -7.58
C HIS A 457 20.22 -19.31 -6.94
N PHE A 458 20.60 -18.72 -5.79
CA PHE A 458 21.78 -19.09 -5.01
C PHE A 458 21.62 -20.43 -4.27
N PHE A 459 20.46 -20.69 -3.66
CA PHE A 459 20.17 -21.98 -3.00
C PHE A 459 20.00 -23.13 -4.01
N PHE A 460 19.37 -22.86 -5.16
CA PHE A 460 19.06 -23.88 -6.16
C PHE A 460 20.28 -24.36 -6.97
N LYS A 461 21.22 -23.45 -7.29
CA LYS A 461 22.42 -23.79 -8.08
C LYS A 461 23.39 -24.70 -7.31
N LYS A 462 23.35 -24.69 -5.98
CA LYS A 462 24.15 -25.55 -5.09
C LYS A 462 23.53 -26.95 -4.90
N GLU A 463 22.21 -27.08 -5.11
CA GLU A 463 21.40 -28.28 -4.82
C GLU A 463 21.06 -29.12 -6.07
N LYS A 464 21.44 -28.69 -7.30
CA LYS A 464 21.21 -29.41 -8.58
C LYS A 464 21.75 -30.86 -8.65
N GLY A 465 22.30 -31.42 -7.58
CA GLY A 465 22.81 -32.78 -7.54
C GLY A 465 21.99 -33.83 -6.77
N LYS A 466 21.02 -33.49 -5.89
CA LYS A 466 20.59 -34.46 -4.84
C LYS A 466 19.17 -34.28 -4.26
N LEU A 467 18.10 -34.28 -5.05
CA LEU A 467 16.74 -34.28 -4.51
C LEU A 467 15.93 -35.53 -4.90
N THR A 468 15.80 -36.47 -3.96
CA THR A 468 14.71 -37.47 -3.93
C THR A 468 14.10 -37.50 -2.54
N VAL A 469 12.80 -37.21 -2.47
CA VAL A 469 12.02 -37.14 -1.23
C VAL A 469 11.48 -38.52 -0.86
N LYS A 470 11.86 -39.04 0.31
CA LYS A 470 11.05 -40.00 1.07
C LYS A 470 10.96 -39.52 2.51
N GLY A 471 9.73 -39.39 2.99
CA GLY A 471 9.43 -38.89 4.33
C GLY A 471 9.60 -39.94 5.41
N SER A 472 10.03 -39.51 6.59
CA SER A 472 9.34 -39.76 7.86
C SER A 472 9.95 -38.91 8.97
N SER A 473 9.05 -38.36 9.80
CA SER A 473 9.20 -37.95 11.19
C SER A 473 10.61 -37.91 11.80
N SER A 474 11.22 -36.72 11.82
CA SER A 474 11.96 -36.11 12.95
C SER A 474 12.65 -34.85 12.43
N LEU A 475 12.52 -33.74 13.17
CA LEU A 475 13.15 -32.45 12.88
C LEU A 475 14.68 -32.56 13.01
N PHE A 476 15.37 -33.13 12.03
CA PHE A 476 16.84 -33.12 11.96
C PHE A 476 17.30 -33.07 10.50
N PHE A 477 17.84 -31.92 10.10
CA PHE A 477 18.52 -31.76 8.81
C PHE A 477 19.97 -32.29 8.92
N CYS A 478 20.24 -33.45 8.32
CA CYS A 478 21.59 -33.85 7.91
C CYS A 478 21.51 -34.79 6.68
N PHE A 479 21.90 -34.29 5.51
CA PHE A 479 21.84 -35.03 4.25
C PHE A 479 23.10 -35.89 4.04
N LYS A 480 22.98 -37.23 4.05
CA LYS A 480 24.08 -38.17 3.75
C LYS A 480 23.78 -38.98 2.48
N VAL A 481 24.77 -39.14 1.60
CA VAL A 481 24.65 -39.83 0.30
C VAL A 481 25.39 -41.16 0.30
N GLN A 482 24.70 -42.24 -0.07
CA GLN A 482 25.34 -43.46 -0.56
C GLN A 482 25.11 -43.59 -2.07
N LYS A 483 26.20 -43.75 -2.83
CA LYS A 483 26.20 -43.98 -4.28
C LYS A 483 25.80 -45.43 -4.56
N ALA A 484 24.69 -45.65 -5.26
CA ALA A 484 24.47 -46.92 -5.96
C ALA A 484 25.21 -46.89 -7.31
N SER A 485 26.16 -47.79 -7.47
CA SER A 485 26.96 -48.01 -8.67
C SER A 485 26.09 -48.48 -9.85
N LYS A 486 26.17 -47.78 -10.98
CA LYS A 486 25.61 -48.22 -12.27
C LYS A 486 26.33 -49.51 -12.74
N LYS A 487 25.62 -50.64 -12.80
CA LYS A 487 26.04 -51.76 -13.65
C LYS A 487 25.74 -51.39 -15.10
N LYS A 488 26.81 -51.17 -15.88
CA LYS A 488 26.76 -51.25 -17.35
C LYS A 488 26.36 -52.67 -17.74
N LYS A 489 25.40 -52.83 -18.64
CA LYS A 489 25.36 -54.00 -19.53
C LYS A 489 25.72 -53.50 -20.92
N SER A 490 26.85 -53.99 -21.40
CA SER A 490 27.23 -54.09 -22.81
C SER A 490 26.46 -55.22 -23.47
N ASP A 491 26.28 -55.04 -24.77
CA ASP A 491 25.78 -55.91 -25.84
C ASP A 491 24.29 -56.26 -25.84
#